data_AF-A0A7I8VSC5-F1
#
_entry.id   AF-A0A7I8VSC5-F1
#
_cell.length_a   1.000
_cell.length_b   1.000
_cell.length_c   1.000
_cell.angle_alpha   90.00
_cell.angle_beta   90.00
_cell.angle_gamma   90.00
#
_symmetry.space_group_name_H-M   'P 1'
#
loop_
_entity.id
_entity.type
_entity.pdbx_description
1 polymer ?
#
loop_
_entity_poly.entity_id
_entity_poly.type
_entity_poly.pdbx_seq_one_letter_code
_entity_poly.pdbx_strand_id
1 'polypeptide(L)'
;MAPHSGILQYQISYAKKDCCIKLLLYLHDDVDKMRAHMNCLQKLGVLDPRSNQVITLSPTTESSGCTSNETVRNGREMIDCKSGRKLSSALTLRWSIAVSSCGLPKGLDISYRIIIHGYVGTCPTNVNHASKIDKFTVSIMVWTVIFTFLMRLN
;
A
#
# COMPACT_ATOMS: atom_id res chain seq x y z
N MET A 1 10.09 22.68 -23.57
CA MET A 1 9.14 21.57 -23.36
C MET A 1 8.53 21.75 -21.98
N ALA A 2 7.21 21.98 -21.87
CA ALA A 2 6.58 22.25 -20.58
C ALA A 2 6.58 20.97 -19.72
N PRO A 3 6.83 21.04 -18.41
CA PRO A 3 6.81 19.87 -17.54
C PRO A 3 5.41 19.26 -17.50
N HIS A 4 5.33 17.93 -17.58
CA HIS A 4 4.08 17.23 -17.35
C HIS A 4 3.82 17.23 -15.83
N SER A 5 2.73 17.89 -15.42
CA SER A 5 2.37 18.03 -14.01
C SER A 5 1.04 17.36 -13.71
N GLY A 6 1.07 16.39 -12.79
CA GLY A 6 -0.11 15.82 -12.16
C GLY A 6 -0.26 16.30 -10.72
N ILE A 7 -1.46 16.16 -10.17
CA ILE A 7 -1.73 16.40 -8.75
C ILE A 7 -2.40 15.15 -8.19
N LEU A 8 -1.78 14.57 -7.17
CA LEU A 8 -2.34 13.51 -6.36
C LEU A 8 -2.94 14.13 -5.10
N GLN A 9 -4.22 13.91 -4.83
CA GLN A 9 -4.85 14.21 -3.56
C GLN A 9 -5.30 12.90 -2.91
N TYR A 10 -5.06 12.77 -1.61
CA TYR A 10 -5.46 11.59 -0.87
C TYR A 10 -6.15 11.96 0.44
N GLN A 11 -7.12 11.13 0.80
CA GLN A 11 -7.77 11.07 2.10
C GLN A 11 -7.71 9.62 2.55
N ILE A 12 -6.97 9.32 3.61
CA ILE A 12 -6.79 7.95 4.10
C ILE A 12 -7.03 7.95 5.61
N SER A 13 -7.89 7.04 6.06
CA SER A 13 -8.25 6.86 7.46
C SER A 13 -8.00 5.42 7.88
N TYR A 14 -7.36 5.22 9.03
CA TYR A 14 -7.03 3.89 9.55
C TYR A 14 -6.97 3.90 11.08
N ALA A 15 -7.04 2.73 11.72
CA ALA A 15 -7.00 2.66 13.17
C ALA A 15 -5.61 3.00 13.71
N LYS A 16 -5.53 3.82 14.76
CA LYS A 16 -4.26 4.29 15.34
C LYS A 16 -3.32 3.15 15.76
N LYS A 17 -3.86 2.02 16.20
CA LYS A 17 -3.11 0.79 16.54
C LYS A 17 -2.34 0.19 15.35
N ASP A 18 -2.77 0.47 14.13
CA ASP A 18 -2.17 -0.02 12.89
C ASP A 18 -1.17 1.01 12.32
N CYS A 19 -0.75 1.99 13.13
CA CYS A 19 0.27 2.93 12.72
C CYS A 19 1.65 2.23 12.59
N CYS A 20 2.51 2.59 11.64
CA CYS A 20 2.29 3.65 10.65
C CYS A 20 2.39 3.11 9.23
N ILE A 21 1.26 3.22 8.53
CA ILE A 21 1.16 2.86 7.12
C ILE A 21 1.91 3.87 6.24
N LYS A 22 2.37 3.42 5.09
CA LYS A 22 3.11 4.23 4.12
C LYS A 22 2.36 4.25 2.80
N LEU A 23 2.17 5.45 2.25
CA LEU A 23 1.74 5.67 0.88
C LEU A 23 2.99 5.73 -0.01
N LEU A 24 3.04 4.85 -1.00
CA LEU A 24 4.19 4.60 -1.86
C LEU A 24 3.87 5.01 -3.30
N LEU A 25 4.79 5.72 -3.93
CA LEU A 25 4.67 6.21 -5.30
C LEU A 25 5.79 5.61 -6.16
N TYR A 26 5.50 4.53 -6.86
CA TYR A 26 6.44 3.86 -7.75
C TYR A 26 6.45 4.51 -9.12
N LEU A 27 7.65 4.71 -9.69
CA LEU A 27 7.81 4.99 -11.11
C LEU A 27 7.78 3.68 -11.91
N HIS A 28 7.62 3.78 -13.23
CA HIS A 28 7.66 2.63 -14.12
C HIS A 28 8.93 1.78 -13.90
N ASP A 29 10.09 2.42 -13.86
CA ASP A 29 11.38 1.76 -13.67
C ASP A 29 11.49 1.06 -12.30
N ASP A 30 10.78 1.56 -11.28
CA ASP A 30 10.76 0.92 -9.96
C ASP A 30 9.94 -0.36 -9.99
N VAL A 31 8.82 -0.34 -10.71
CA VAL A 31 7.99 -1.54 -10.90
C VAL A 31 8.78 -2.63 -11.64
N ASP A 32 9.59 -2.26 -12.62
CA ASP A 32 10.38 -3.21 -13.42
C ASP A 32 11.48 -3.93 -12.60
N LYS A 33 11.95 -3.28 -11.53
CA LYS A 33 12.89 -3.88 -10.54
C LYS A 33 12.19 -4.88 -9.62
N MET A 34 10.87 -4.81 -9.48
CA MET A 34 10.15 -5.71 -8.57
C MET A 34 10.09 -7.13 -9.11
N ARG A 35 10.13 -8.09 -8.18
CA ARG A 35 9.94 -9.51 -8.47
C ARG A 35 8.82 -10.07 -7.60
N ALA A 36 8.13 -11.10 -8.11
CA ALA A 36 6.98 -11.70 -7.44
C ALA A 36 7.35 -12.27 -6.05
N HIS A 37 8.55 -12.81 -5.90
CA HIS A 37 9.05 -13.39 -4.65
C HIS A 37 9.53 -12.34 -3.63
N MET A 38 9.55 -11.05 -3.99
CA MET A 38 9.97 -10.01 -3.05
C MET A 38 8.92 -9.82 -1.96
N ASN A 39 9.40 -9.82 -0.71
CA ASN A 39 8.57 -9.50 0.44
C ASN A 39 8.29 -7.98 0.53
N CYS A 40 7.43 -7.58 1.47
CA CYS A 40 7.01 -6.18 1.63
C CYS A 40 8.20 -5.22 1.82
N LEU A 41 9.17 -5.59 2.67
CA LEU A 41 10.35 -4.77 2.96
C LEU A 41 11.27 -4.63 1.74
N GLN A 42 11.44 -5.72 0.97
CA GLN A 42 12.22 -5.70 -0.26
C GLN A 42 11.57 -4.80 -1.32
N LYS A 43 10.24 -4.85 -1.49
CA LYS A 43 9.51 -3.95 -2.40
C LYS A 43 9.54 -2.49 -1.96
N LEU A 44 9.61 -2.24 -0.65
CA LEU A 44 9.81 -0.89 -0.11
C LEU A 44 11.22 -0.38 -0.41
N GLY A 45 12.23 -1.25 -0.30
CA GLY A 45 13.64 -0.93 -0.57
C GLY A 45 13.99 -0.64 -2.03
N VAL A 46 13.06 -0.87 -2.97
CA VAL A 46 13.22 -0.47 -4.39
C VAL A 46 13.12 1.05 -4.56
N LEU A 47 12.39 1.74 -3.69
CA LEU A 47 12.18 3.18 -3.75
C LEU A 47 13.40 3.93 -3.24
N ASP A 48 13.71 5.08 -3.85
CA ASP A 48 14.76 5.97 -3.35
C ASP A 48 14.24 6.78 -2.14
N PRO A 49 14.82 6.62 -0.93
CA PRO A 49 14.39 7.37 0.26
C PRO A 49 14.54 8.89 0.12
N ARG A 50 15.42 9.37 -0.77
CA ARG A 50 15.66 10.80 -1.02
C ARG A 50 14.64 11.39 -1.98
N SER A 51 14.00 10.54 -2.76
CA SER A 51 12.91 10.92 -3.63
C SER A 51 11.62 10.96 -2.81
N ASN A 52 10.74 11.89 -3.13
CA ASN A 52 9.46 12.12 -2.44
C ASN A 52 8.42 10.99 -2.69
N GLN A 53 8.88 9.76 -2.90
CA GLN A 53 8.14 8.55 -3.25
C GLN A 53 7.56 7.80 -2.03
N VAL A 54 8.12 8.00 -0.84
CA VAL A 54 7.64 7.35 0.40
C VAL A 54 7.03 8.40 1.31
N ILE A 55 5.76 8.21 1.66
CA ILE A 55 5.02 9.10 2.55
C ILE A 55 4.56 8.27 3.76
N THR A 56 5.22 8.47 4.89
CA THR A 56 4.76 7.88 6.15
C THR A 56 3.51 8.62 6.61
N LEU A 57 2.38 7.93 6.65
CA LEU A 57 1.11 8.50 7.10
C LEU A 57 1.11 8.48 8.62
N SER A 58 1.58 9.54 9.26
CA SER A 58 1.69 9.65 10.71
C SER A 58 1.43 11.09 11.15
N PRO A 59 0.76 11.33 12.30
CA PRO A 59 0.62 12.67 12.87
C PRO A 59 1.96 13.38 13.12
N THR A 60 3.04 12.62 13.30
CA THR A 60 4.40 13.17 13.47
C THR A 60 5.05 13.60 12.15
N THR A 61 4.49 13.19 11.01
CA THR A 61 5.01 13.53 9.68
C THR A 61 4.16 14.65 9.08
N GLU A 62 4.63 15.88 9.21
CA GLU A 62 3.89 17.09 8.80
C GLU A 62 3.39 17.04 7.34
N SER A 63 4.24 16.55 6.42
CA SER A 63 3.89 16.45 4.99
C SER A 63 2.77 15.43 4.66
N SER A 64 2.39 14.59 5.62
CA SER A 64 1.35 13.56 5.43
C SER A 64 -0.08 14.08 5.68
N GLY A 65 -0.22 15.27 6.29
CA GLY A 65 -1.53 15.85 6.61
C GLY A 65 -2.36 14.99 7.56
N CYS A 66 -1.70 14.18 8.39
CA CYS A 66 -2.35 13.31 9.36
C CYS A 66 -2.64 14.04 10.67
N THR A 67 -3.84 13.81 11.20
CA THR A 67 -4.27 14.28 12.52
C THR A 67 -4.68 13.07 13.35
N SER A 68 -4.13 12.95 14.57
CA SER A 68 -4.66 12.03 15.57
C SER A 68 -5.88 12.68 16.22
N ASN A 69 -6.98 12.74 15.49
CA ASN A 69 -8.23 13.13 16.10
C ASN A 69 -8.65 11.95 17.00
N GLU A 70 -9.14 12.22 18.21
CA GLU A 70 -9.84 11.22 19.03
C GLU A 70 -11.22 10.89 18.42
N THR A 71 -11.32 10.83 17.10
CA THR A 71 -12.51 10.38 16.39
C THR A 71 -12.62 8.88 16.62
N VAL A 72 -13.22 8.54 17.75
CA VAL A 72 -13.59 7.17 18.11
C VAL A 72 -14.69 6.71 17.16
N ARG A 73 -14.30 6.08 16.05
CA ARG A 73 -15.26 5.41 15.16
C ARG A 73 -15.45 3.99 15.65
N ASN A 74 -16.67 3.64 16.05
CA ASN A 74 -17.02 2.31 16.56
C ASN A 74 -16.09 1.84 17.70
N GLY A 75 -15.73 2.73 18.62
CA GLY A 75 -14.85 2.40 19.75
C GLY A 75 -13.34 2.31 19.43
N ARG A 76 -12.89 2.73 18.24
CA ARG A 76 -11.47 2.70 17.85
C ARG A 76 -10.94 4.10 17.61
N GLU A 77 -9.78 4.41 18.19
CA GLU A 77 -9.01 5.62 17.85
C GLU A 77 -8.54 5.54 16.39
N MET A 78 -8.78 6.62 15.64
CA MET A 78 -8.49 6.69 14.21
C MET A 78 -7.40 7.73 13.94
N ILE A 79 -6.63 7.50 12.87
CA ILE A 79 -5.77 8.50 12.26
C ILE A 79 -6.41 8.87 10.92
N ASP A 80 -6.65 10.16 10.73
CA ASP A 80 -7.20 10.72 9.50
C ASP A 80 -6.12 11.55 8.80
N CYS A 81 -5.79 11.19 7.56
CA CYS A 81 -4.76 11.86 6.76
C CYS A 81 -5.36 12.48 5.52
N LYS A 82 -5.18 13.79 5.34
CA LYS A 82 -5.64 14.52 4.15
C LYS A 82 -4.54 15.45 3.65
N SER A 83 -4.00 15.14 2.48
CA SER A 83 -2.95 15.96 1.86
C SER A 83 -2.93 15.75 0.34
N GLY A 84 -2.01 16.41 -0.34
CA GLY A 84 -1.78 16.23 -1.76
C GLY A 84 -0.31 16.43 -2.14
N ARG A 85 0.07 15.89 -3.28
CA ARG A 85 1.40 16.04 -3.86
C ARG A 85 1.31 16.42 -5.33
N LYS A 86 2.16 17.36 -5.73
CA LYS A 86 2.42 17.62 -7.13
C LYS A 86 3.38 16.56 -7.65
N LEU A 87 2.96 15.87 -8.69
CA LEU A 87 3.79 14.92 -9.44
C LEU A 87 4.32 15.68 -10.65
N SER A 88 5.59 16.09 -10.61
CA SER A 88 6.22 16.82 -11.71
C SER A 88 7.37 15.99 -12.25
N SER A 89 7.41 15.83 -13.57
CA SER A 89 8.53 15.20 -14.25
C SER A 89 8.86 15.95 -15.54
N ALA A 90 10.13 15.91 -15.92
CA ALA A 90 10.59 16.40 -17.21
C ALA A 90 10.06 15.55 -18.38
N LEU A 91 9.69 14.29 -18.10
CA LEU A 91 9.19 13.32 -19.06
C LEU A 91 7.79 12.82 -18.67
N THR A 92 7.04 12.32 -19.64
CA THR A 92 5.79 11.59 -19.36
C THR A 92 6.13 10.27 -18.66
N LEU A 93 5.85 10.18 -17.37
CA LEU A 93 6.11 8.99 -16.55
C LEU A 93 4.82 8.40 -16.01
N ARG A 94 4.79 7.06 -15.91
CA ARG A 94 3.73 6.32 -15.24
C ARG A 94 4.04 6.18 -13.76
N TRP A 95 3.09 6.59 -12.92
CA TRP A 95 3.15 6.44 -11.47
C TRP A 95 2.19 5.34 -11.01
N SER A 96 2.67 4.43 -10.18
CA SER A 96 1.85 3.41 -9.52
C SER A 96 1.77 3.71 -8.03
N ILE A 97 0.55 3.73 -7.49
CA ILE A 97 0.30 4.08 -6.09
C ILE A 97 0.04 2.80 -5.31
N ALA A 98 0.70 2.65 -4.16
CA ALA A 98 0.45 1.54 -3.24
C ALA A 98 0.38 2.03 -1.80
N VAL A 99 -0.28 1.26 -0.94
CA VAL A 99 -0.27 1.48 0.52
C VAL A 99 0.28 0.25 1.18
N SER A 100 1.18 0.43 2.14
CA SER A 100 1.84 -0.67 2.84
C SER A 100 1.90 -0.42 4.34
N SER A 101 1.86 -1.49 5.12
CA SER A 101 2.06 -1.49 6.57
C SER A 101 3.18 -2.43 6.98
N CYS A 102 4.19 -2.62 6.11
CA CYS A 102 5.24 -3.64 6.24
C CYS A 102 5.68 -3.81 7.71
N GLY A 103 5.35 -4.95 8.31
CA GLY A 103 5.61 -5.24 9.73
C GLY A 103 4.37 -5.50 10.59
N LEU A 104 3.16 -5.16 10.12
CA LEU A 104 1.94 -5.59 10.81
C LEU A 104 1.59 -7.05 10.47
N PRO A 105 1.29 -7.90 11.46
CA PRO A 105 0.87 -9.29 11.22
C PRO A 105 -0.53 -9.38 10.61
N LYS A 106 -1.31 -8.29 10.70
CA LYS A 106 -2.65 -8.18 10.12
C LYS A 106 -2.59 -7.52 8.74
N GLY A 107 -3.58 -7.85 7.92
CA GLY A 107 -3.81 -7.18 6.64
C GLY A 107 -4.12 -5.68 6.81
N LEU A 108 -4.18 -4.97 5.69
CA LEU A 108 -4.44 -3.54 5.66
C LEU A 108 -5.96 -3.28 5.74
N ASP A 109 -6.40 -2.60 6.80
CA ASP A 109 -7.79 -2.13 6.99
C ASP A 109 -7.81 -0.61 6.95
N ILE A 110 -8.12 -0.03 5.78
CA ILE A 110 -8.15 1.42 5.56
C ILE A 110 -9.41 1.85 4.81
N SER A 111 -9.86 3.06 5.11
CA SER A 111 -10.79 3.82 4.26
C SER A 111 -9.97 4.82 3.44
N TYR A 112 -10.15 4.85 2.12
CA TYR A 112 -9.39 5.76 1.27
C TYR A 112 -10.25 6.45 0.21
N ARG A 113 -9.81 7.65 -0.18
CA ARG A 113 -10.26 8.38 -1.36
C ARG A 113 -9.05 9.02 -2.01
N ILE A 114 -8.82 8.69 -3.27
CA ILE A 114 -7.70 9.18 -4.07
C ILE A 114 -8.27 9.91 -5.28
N ILE A 115 -7.77 11.12 -5.52
CA ILE A 115 -8.13 11.93 -6.68
C ILE A 115 -6.83 12.28 -7.42
N ILE A 116 -6.83 12.08 -8.73
CA ILE A 116 -5.68 12.36 -9.58
C ILE A 116 -6.11 13.33 -10.67
N HIS A 117 -5.41 14.47 -10.75
CA HIS A 117 -5.58 15.46 -11.82
C HIS A 117 -4.35 15.49 -12.72
N GLY A 118 -4.53 15.92 -13.97
CA GLY A 118 -3.42 16.06 -14.93
C GLY A 118 -2.79 14.73 -15.36
N TYR A 119 -3.55 13.63 -15.28
CA TYR A 119 -3.10 12.33 -15.79
C TYR A 119 -3.27 12.26 -17.31
N VAL A 120 -2.45 11.43 -17.96
CA VAL A 120 -2.52 11.15 -19.39
C VAL A 120 -2.86 9.67 -19.58
N GLY A 121 -3.80 9.38 -20.47
CA GLY A 121 -4.32 8.03 -20.73
C GLY A 121 -5.70 7.79 -20.09
N THR A 122 -6.24 6.59 -20.29
CA THR A 122 -7.53 6.20 -19.72
C THR A 122 -7.37 5.69 -18.29
N CYS A 123 -8.06 6.29 -17.32
CA CYS A 123 -8.20 5.67 -16.00
C CYS A 123 -9.00 4.38 -16.15
N PRO A 124 -8.45 3.20 -15.78
CA PRO A 124 -9.21 1.97 -15.84
C PRO A 124 -10.40 2.08 -14.88
N THR A 125 -11.61 2.05 -15.42
CA THR A 125 -12.87 2.19 -14.67
C THR A 125 -13.27 0.90 -13.94
N ASN A 126 -12.57 -0.21 -14.19
CA ASN A 126 -12.91 -1.56 -13.74
C ASN A 126 -11.71 -2.31 -13.12
N VAL A 127 -10.81 -1.60 -12.45
CA VAL A 127 -9.83 -2.26 -11.58
C VAL A 127 -10.50 -2.57 -10.25
N ASN A 128 -10.88 -3.84 -10.07
CA ASN A 128 -11.00 -4.41 -8.72
C ASN A 128 -9.73 -4.01 -7.99
N HIS A 129 -9.85 -3.15 -6.97
CA HIS A 129 -8.74 -2.73 -6.13
C HIS A 129 -8.13 -3.98 -5.49
N ALA A 130 -7.18 -4.59 -6.17
CA ALA A 130 -6.70 -5.91 -5.86
C ALA A 130 -5.86 -5.84 -4.58
N SER A 131 -6.52 -6.01 -3.43
CA SER A 131 -5.87 -6.50 -2.23
C SER A 131 -5.41 -7.92 -2.52
N LYS A 132 -4.19 -8.07 -3.05
CA LYS A 132 -3.58 -9.39 -3.19
C LYS A 132 -3.21 -9.88 -1.78
N ILE A 133 -4.17 -10.48 -1.10
CA ILE A 133 -3.94 -11.25 0.11
C ILE A 133 -3.39 -12.58 -0.38
N ASP A 134 -2.07 -12.75 -0.37
CA ASP A 134 -1.45 -14.06 -0.59
C ASP A 134 -1.89 -14.98 0.54
N LYS A 135 -2.97 -15.74 0.31
CA LYS A 135 -3.43 -16.80 1.20
C LYS A 135 -2.38 -17.91 1.17
N PHE A 136 -1.53 -17.95 2.19
CA PHE A 136 -0.66 -19.08 2.46
C PHE A 136 -1.54 -20.26 2.88
N THR A 137 -1.90 -21.10 1.92
CA THR A 137 -2.78 -22.24 2.18
C THR A 137 -1.93 -23.34 2.83
N VAL A 138 -2.06 -23.49 4.16
CA VAL A 138 -1.48 -24.60 4.92
C VAL A 138 -2.26 -25.87 4.58
N SER A 139 -1.93 -26.50 3.45
CA SER A 139 -2.53 -27.76 2.99
C SER A 139 -1.50 -28.90 2.99
N ILE A 140 -0.65 -28.97 4.02
CA ILE A 140 0.38 -30.02 4.12
C ILE A 140 0.25 -30.88 5.39
N MET A 141 -0.43 -30.40 6.44
CA MET A 141 -0.56 -31.18 7.70
C MET A 141 -1.66 -32.25 7.68
N VAL A 142 -2.59 -32.23 6.71
CA VAL A 142 -3.70 -33.23 6.67
C VAL A 142 -3.26 -34.54 6.03
N TRP A 143 -2.35 -34.50 5.05
CA TRP A 143 -1.89 -35.71 4.36
C TRP A 143 -1.00 -36.59 5.24
N THR A 144 -0.19 -36.01 6.14
CA THR A 144 0.67 -36.78 7.04
C THR A 144 -0.11 -37.61 8.06
N VAL A 145 -1.24 -37.09 8.56
CA VAL A 145 -2.11 -37.80 9.51
C VAL A 145 -2.87 -38.95 8.84
N ILE A 146 -3.35 -38.73 7.60
CA ILE A 146 -4.05 -39.78 6.84
C ILE A 146 -3.08 -40.92 6.47
N PHE A 147 -1.85 -40.60 6.05
CA PHE A 147 -0.87 -41.62 5.67
C PHE A 147 -0.38 -42.44 6.88
N THR A 148 -0.24 -41.83 8.05
CA THR A 148 0.11 -42.56 9.29
C THR A 148 -1.04 -43.44 9.80
N PHE A 149 -2.30 -43.04 9.61
CA PHE A 149 -3.44 -43.89 9.95
C PHE A 149 -3.61 -45.07 8.99
N LEU A 150 -3.41 -44.88 7.68
CA LEU A 150 -3.54 -45.94 6.69
C LEU A 150 -2.44 -46.99 6.77
N MET A 151 -1.23 -46.64 7.23
CA MET A 151 -0.16 -47.63 7.46
C MET A 151 -0.30 -48.46 8.74
N ARG A 152 -1.24 -48.14 9.64
CA ARG A 152 -1.47 -48.91 10.88
C ARG A 152 -2.56 -49.98 10.76
N LEU A 153 -3.22 -50.09 9.60
CA LEU A 153 -4.36 -50.97 9.37
C LEU A 153 -4.06 -52.18 8.48
N ASN A 154 -2.78 -52.52 8.27
CA ASN A 154 -2.37 -53.70 7.53
C ASN A 154 -1.31 -54.49 8.30
#